data_AF-A0A1Y2CLS9-F1
#
_entry.id   AF-A0A1Y2CLS9-F1
#
_cell.length_a   1.000
_cell.length_b   1.000
_cell.length_c   1.000
_cell.angle_alpha   90.00
_cell.angle_beta   90.00
_cell.angle_gamma   90.00
#
_symmetry.space_group_name_H-M   'P 1'
#
loop_
_entity.id
_entity.type
_entity.pdbx_description
1 polymer ?
#
loop_
_entity_poly.entity_id
_entity_poly.type
_entity_poly.pdbx_seq_one_letter_code
_entity_poly.pdbx_strand_id
1 'polypeptide(L)'
;LPYACTQDGCTKRYSTRNRLNVHMSTHTGILPHICPTCNKGHAQMCSLRTHMVSHMTPEEKRAYYESQKKTVACGHCGKGFKNVKSMDQHSWKEHKVAGVVGELKE
;
A
#
# COMPACT_ATOMS: atom_id res chain seq x y z
N LEU A 1 -13.11 18.44 6.88
CA LEU A 1 -12.75 17.15 7.53
C LEU A 1 -13.81 16.82 8.59
N PRO A 2 -14.79 15.96 8.28
CA PRO A 2 -15.98 15.78 9.13
C PRO A 2 -15.70 15.08 10.47
N TYR A 3 -14.61 14.31 10.56
CA TYR A 3 -14.28 13.54 11.77
C TYR A 3 -13.26 14.30 12.62
N ALA A 4 -13.68 14.88 13.74
CA ALA A 4 -12.80 15.59 14.67
C ALA A 4 -12.31 14.65 15.80
N CYS A 5 -11.09 14.88 16.29
CA CYS A 5 -10.63 14.29 17.54
C CYS A 5 -11.44 14.87 18.71
N THR A 6 -11.78 14.02 19.68
CA THR A 6 -12.55 14.40 20.86
C THR A 6 -11.69 14.48 22.12
N GLN A 7 -10.37 14.32 21.99
CA GLN A 7 -9.43 14.42 23.11
C GLN A 7 -9.16 15.88 23.45
N ASP A 8 -9.16 16.17 24.74
CA ASP A 8 -8.92 17.53 25.24
C ASP A 8 -7.55 18.05 24.76
N GLY A 9 -7.52 19.31 24.31
CA GLY A 9 -6.35 19.92 23.70
C GLY A 9 -5.97 19.42 22.30
N CYS A 10 -6.68 18.46 21.71
CA CYS A 10 -6.40 17.96 20.36
C CYS A 10 -7.34 18.56 19.31
N THR A 11 -6.80 19.38 18.40
CA THR A 11 -7.58 20.06 17.35
C THR A 11 -7.58 19.32 16.01
N LYS A 12 -7.04 18.09 15.95
CA LYS A 12 -6.88 17.34 14.70
C LYS A 12 -8.22 16.87 14.14
N ARG A 13 -8.34 16.92 12.81
CA ARG A 13 -9.52 16.46 12.06
C ARG A 13 -9.09 15.56 10.90
N TYR A 14 -9.99 14.67 10.46
CA TYR A 14 -9.73 13.67 9.44
C TYR A 14 -10.86 13.58 8.42
N SER A 15 -10.52 13.15 7.20
CA SER A 15 -11.46 13.01 6.09
C SER A 15 -12.31 11.74 6.20
N THR A 16 -11.84 10.75 6.95
CA THR A 16 -12.50 9.45 7.11
C THR A 16 -12.47 9.00 8.56
N ARG A 17 -13.47 8.21 8.97
CA ARG A 17 -13.56 7.64 10.31
C ARG A 17 -12.39 6.72 10.62
N ASN A 18 -11.94 5.92 9.65
CA ASN A 18 -10.78 5.05 9.82
C ASN A 18 -9.52 5.84 10.21
N ARG A 19 -9.26 6.99 9.57
CA ARG A 19 -8.11 7.84 9.92
C ARG A 19 -8.23 8.45 11.31
N LEU A 20 -9.44 8.85 11.73
CA LEU A 20 -9.67 9.28 13.11
C LEU A 20 -9.40 8.14 14.10
N ASN A 21 -9.94 6.93 13.86
CA ASN A 21 -9.75 5.79 14.77
C ASN A 21 -8.26 5.42 14.94
N VAL A 22 -7.51 5.41 13.84
CA VAL A 22 -6.05 5.22 13.87
C VAL A 22 -5.37 6.32 14.68
N HIS A 23 -5.80 7.57 14.53
CA HIS A 23 -5.24 8.65 15.34
C HIS A 23 -5.55 8.47 16.83
N MET A 24 -6.73 7.98 17.20
CA MET A 24 -7.09 7.78 18.60
C MET A 24 -6.10 6.86 19.34
N SER A 25 -5.43 5.93 18.64
CA SER A 25 -4.39 5.10 19.25
C SER A 25 -3.20 5.91 19.78
N THR A 26 -2.97 7.14 19.29
CA THR A 26 -1.89 8.01 19.81
C THR A 26 -2.25 8.64 21.15
N HIS A 27 -3.54 8.65 21.50
CA HIS A 27 -4.02 9.16 22.78
C HIS A 27 -4.22 8.03 23.78
N THR A 28 -4.82 6.92 23.35
CA THR A 28 -5.14 5.80 24.23
C THR A 28 -3.99 4.82 24.43
N GLY A 29 -3.00 4.83 23.52
CA GLY A 29 -1.96 3.79 23.48
C GLY A 29 -2.49 2.42 23.04
N ILE A 30 -3.79 2.27 22.76
CA ILE A 30 -4.40 1.00 22.36
C ILE A 30 -4.14 0.78 20.88
N LEU A 31 -3.42 -0.29 20.57
CA LEU A 31 -3.08 -0.70 19.20
C LEU A 31 -3.86 -1.97 18.86
N PRO A 32 -4.89 -1.89 17.99
CA PRO A 32 -5.83 -3.00 17.76
C PRO A 32 -5.25 -4.19 16.99
N HIS A 33 -4.09 -4.01 16.33
CA HIS A 33 -3.49 -5.04 15.49
C HIS A 33 -2.19 -5.53 16.11
N ILE A 34 -2.24 -6.67 16.79
CA ILE A 34 -1.09 -7.24 17.49
C ILE A 34 -0.39 -8.26 16.61
N CYS A 35 0.95 -8.19 16.56
CA CYS A 35 1.77 -9.20 15.91
C CYS A 35 1.73 -10.51 16.72
N PRO A 36 1.31 -11.64 16.13
CA PRO A 36 1.26 -12.91 16.85
C PRO A 36 2.65 -13.49 17.17
N THR A 37 3.70 -13.01 16.51
CA THR A 37 5.07 -13.52 16.68
C THR A 37 5.82 -12.81 17.81
N CYS A 38 5.66 -11.49 17.94
CA CYS A 38 6.44 -10.68 18.89
C CYS A 38 5.59 -9.76 19.78
N ASN A 39 4.27 -9.88 19.73
CA ASN A 39 3.29 -9.07 20.48
C ASN A 39 3.39 -7.55 20.26
N LYS A 40 4.12 -7.09 19.23
CA LYS A 40 4.17 -5.68 18.86
C LYS A 40 2.83 -5.23 18.29
N GLY A 41 2.27 -4.15 18.86
CA GLY A 41 1.02 -3.56 18.39
C GLY A 41 1.20 -2.59 17.23
N HIS A 42 0.18 -2.49 16.39
CA HIS A 42 0.07 -1.54 15.28
C HIS A 42 -1.32 -0.88 15.25
N ALA A 43 -1.34 0.39 14.87
CA ALA A 43 -2.58 1.17 14.75
C ALA A 43 -3.40 0.82 13.50
N GLN A 44 -2.76 0.21 12.49
CA GLN A 44 -3.38 -0.16 11.20
C GLN A 44 -3.01 -1.58 10.79
N MET A 45 -3.97 -2.29 10.18
CA MET A 45 -3.76 -3.64 9.66
C MET A 45 -2.68 -3.68 8.57
N CYS A 46 -2.61 -2.67 7.68
CA CYS A 46 -1.58 -2.62 6.66
C CYS A 46 -0.17 -2.47 7.27
N SER A 47 -0.04 -1.72 8.37
CA SER A 47 1.21 -1.61 9.12
C SER A 47 1.61 -2.94 9.75
N LEU A 48 0.67 -3.70 10.33
CA LEU A 48 0.93 -5.05 10.81
C LEU A 48 1.37 -5.98 9.67
N ARG A 49 0.68 -5.95 8.52
CA ARG A 49 1.04 -6.78 7.35
C ARG A 49 2.47 -6.52 6.89
N THR A 50 2.85 -5.24 6.74
CA THR A 50 4.23 -4.90 6.37
C THR A 50 5.22 -5.27 7.46
N HIS A 51 4.84 -5.14 8.74
CA HIS A 51 5.68 -5.59 9.85
C HIS A 51 5.93 -7.10 9.83
N MET A 52 4.94 -7.93 9.46
CA MET A 52 5.14 -9.38 9.38
C MET A 52 6.27 -9.77 8.43
N VAL A 53 6.56 -8.95 7.42
CA VAL A 53 7.70 -9.14 6.54
C VAL A 53 9.03 -9.09 7.32
N SER A 54 9.15 -8.36 8.44
CA SER A 54 10.39 -8.36 9.22
C SER A 54 10.73 -9.73 9.83
N HIS A 55 9.71 -10.57 10.08
CA HIS A 55 9.87 -11.91 10.65
C HIS A 55 10.18 -12.98 9.60
N MET A 56 10.04 -12.66 8.32
CA MET A 56 10.31 -13.59 7.23
C MET A 56 11.82 -13.76 6.99
N THR A 57 12.20 -14.94 6.54
CA THR A 57 13.52 -15.25 6.01
C THR A 57 13.83 -14.43 4.74
N PRO A 58 15.10 -14.25 4.36
CA PRO A 58 15.47 -13.59 3.10
C PRO A 58 14.80 -14.22 1.86
N GLU A 59 14.65 -15.54 1.85
CA GLU A 59 14.05 -16.32 0.77
C GLU A 59 12.55 -16.02 0.66
N GLU A 60 11.83 -16.06 1.77
CA GLU A 60 10.40 -15.71 1.83
C GLU A 60 10.16 -14.24 1.49
N LYS A 61 11.03 -13.33 1.93
CA LYS A 61 10.97 -11.91 1.55
C LYS A 61 11.08 -11.73 0.05
N ARG A 62 12.01 -12.43 -0.60
CA ARG A 62 12.18 -12.37 -2.06
C ARG A 62 10.90 -12.86 -2.76
N ALA A 63 10.37 -14.01 -2.36
CA ALA A 63 9.12 -14.53 -2.93
C ALA A 63 7.93 -13.58 -2.72
N TYR A 64 7.79 -13.02 -1.52
CA TYR A 64 6.76 -12.03 -1.19
C TYR A 64 6.86 -10.78 -2.07
N TYR A 65 8.05 -10.16 -2.17
CA TYR A 65 8.21 -8.94 -2.97
C TYR A 65 8.05 -9.19 -4.47
N GLU A 66 8.48 -10.34 -4.98
CA GLU A 66 8.24 -10.69 -6.38
C GLU A 66 6.75 -10.92 -6.65
N SER A 67 6.02 -11.60 -5.75
CA SER A 67 4.56 -11.79 -5.88
C SER A 67 3.77 -10.47 -5.86
N GLN A 68 4.29 -9.43 -5.20
CA GLN A 68 3.66 -8.11 -5.14
C GLN A 68 4.06 -7.17 -6.28
N LYS A 69 5.01 -7.58 -7.10
CA LYS A 69 5.52 -6.82 -8.23
C LYS A 69 4.51 -6.87 -9.37
N LYS A 70 3.43 -6.10 -9.25
CA LYS A 70 2.48 -5.87 -10.34
C LYS A 70 3.13 -4.97 -11.37
N THR A 71 3.77 -5.58 -12.36
CA THR A 71 4.13 -4.90 -13.59
C THR A 71 2.91 -4.89 -14.53
N VAL A 72 2.78 -3.81 -15.28
CA VAL A 72 1.75 -3.62 -16.30
C VAL A 72 2.49 -3.62 -17.62
N ALA A 73 2.17 -4.53 -18.54
CA ALA A 73 2.79 -4.53 -19.86
C ALA A 73 2.05 -3.60 -20.83
N CYS A 74 2.80 -2.97 -21.71
CA CYS A 74 2.23 -2.34 -22.91
C CYS A 74 1.70 -3.43 -23.84
N GLY A 75 0.43 -3.34 -24.24
CA GLY A 75 -0.19 -4.30 -25.16
C GLY A 75 0.36 -4.28 -26.58
N HIS A 76 1.09 -3.23 -26.97
CA HIS A 76 1.65 -3.09 -28.30
C HIS A 76 3.07 -3.69 -28.43
N CYS A 77 3.88 -3.63 -27.37
CA CYS A 77 5.28 -4.07 -27.41
C CYS A 77 5.69 -5.00 -26.25
N GLY A 78 4.80 -5.30 -25.31
CA GLY A 78 5.06 -6.17 -24.17
C GLY A 78 5.94 -5.56 -23.08
N LYS A 79 6.43 -4.32 -23.24
CA LYS A 79 7.32 -3.68 -22.27
C LYS A 79 6.63 -3.49 -20.91
N GLY A 80 7.29 -3.92 -19.84
CA GLY A 80 6.75 -3.87 -18.48
C GLY A 80 6.96 -2.51 -17.78
N PHE A 81 5.96 -2.10 -17.01
CA PHE A 81 5.93 -0.82 -16.28
C PHE A 81 5.42 -1.00 -14.85
N LYS A 82 5.83 -0.13 -13.94
CA LYS A 82 5.41 -0.17 -12.53
C LYS A 82 3.96 0.25 -12.29
N ASN A 83 3.34 0.97 -13.22
CA ASN A 83 1.93 1.37 -13.15
C ASN A 83 1.39 1.78 -14.55
N VAL A 84 0.06 1.83 -14.67
CA VAL A 84 -0.65 2.15 -15.92
C VAL A 84 -0.27 3.53 -16.45
N LYS A 85 -0.11 4.55 -15.59
CA LYS A 85 0.27 5.91 -16.04
C LYS A 85 1.63 5.92 -16.76
N SER A 86 2.62 5.21 -16.23
CA SER A 86 3.93 5.11 -16.86
C SER A 86 3.91 4.33 -18.18
N MET A 87 3.08 3.30 -18.28
CA MET A 87 2.87 2.54 -19.52
C MET A 87 2.13 3.38 -20.57
N ASP A 88 1.10 4.12 -20.16
CA ASP A 88 0.29 4.97 -21.03
C ASP A 88 1.13 6.13 -21.59
N GLN A 89 1.95 6.75 -20.74
CA GLN A 89 2.90 7.78 -21.19
C GLN A 89 3.92 7.21 -22.20
N HIS A 90 4.40 5.99 -21.99
CA HIS A 90 5.24 5.31 -22.99
C HIS A 90 4.48 5.06 -24.29
N SER A 91 3.24 4.59 -24.21
CA SER A 91 2.42 4.29 -25.39
C SER A 91 2.14 5.55 -26.20
N TRP A 92 1.90 6.69 -25.55
CA TRP A 92 1.75 7.97 -26.23
C TRP A 92 3.04 8.46 -26.89
N LYS A 93 4.19 8.33 -26.20
CA LYS A 93 5.48 8.80 -26.72
C LYS A 93 6.01 7.96 -27.87
N GLU A 94 5.93 6.63 -27.74
CA GLU A 94 6.57 5.69 -28.67
C GLU A 94 5.61 5.16 -29.74
N HIS A 95 4.35 4.91 -29.37
CA HIS A 95 3.35 4.32 -30.26
C HIS A 95 2.31 5.33 -30.75
N LYS A 96 2.28 6.55 -30.18
CA LYS A 96 1.29 7.62 -30.48
C LYS A 96 -0.16 7.15 -30.37
N VAL A 97 -0.41 6.18 -29.49
CA VAL A 97 -1.72 5.61 -29.19
C VAL A 97 -1.98 5.63 -27.69
N ALA A 98 -3.25 5.57 -27.31
CA ALA A 98 -3.63 5.37 -25.91
C ALA A 98 -3.09 4.02 -25.41
N GLY A 99 -2.68 3.98 -24.15
CA GLY A 99 -2.13 2.77 -23.53
C GLY A 99 -3.17 1.67 -23.44
N VAL A 100 -2.93 0.58 -24.17
CA VAL A 100 -3.65 -0.68 -23.99
C VAL A 100 -2.84 -1.56 -23.03
N VAL A 101 -3.48 -2.05 -21.98
CA VAL A 101 -2.85 -2.98 -21.03
C VAL A 101 -2.76 -4.34 -21.68
N GLY A 102 -1.54 -4.87 -21.82
CA GLY A 102 -1.29 -6.26 -22.21
C GLY A 102 -1.18 -7.16 -21.00
N GLU A 103 -1.58 -8.42 -21.14
CA GLU A 103 -1.22 -9.48 -20.20
C GLU A 103 0.27 -9.80 -20.36
N LEU A 104 1.01 -9.81 -19.26
CA LEU A 104 2.38 -10.32 -19.25
C LEU A 104 2.30 -11.82 -19.53
N LYS A 105 2.74 -12.24 -20.72
CA LYS A 105 3.02 -13.65 -20.97
C LYS A 105 4.27 -14.02 -20.16
N GLU A 106 4.12 -15.08 -19.36
CA GLU A 106 5.17 -15.69 -18.53
C GLU A 106 6.39 -16.14 -19.35
#